data_AF-A0A936PHY1-F1
#
_entry.id   AF-A0A936PHY1-F1
#
_cell.length_a   1.000
_cell.length_b   1.000
_cell.length_c   1.000
_cell.angle_alpha   90.00
_cell.angle_beta   90.00
_cell.angle_gamma   90.00
#
_symmetry.space_group_name_H-M   'P 1'
#
loop_
_entity.id
_entity.type
_entity.pdbx_description
1 polymer ?
#
loop_
_entity_poly.entity_id
_entity_poly.type
_entity_poly.pdbx_seq_one_letter_code
_entity_poly.pdbx_strand_id
1 'polypeptide(L)'
;MLEIIVDKKFNLQLPEDIKLQFIEENPTLITDRIPSLYSLSFEINPTVSNLEAFGFPNRITSVSIKLKLPAEIRHSGMILARGEIILLSVQSKIKLQFKGNREPGNLRKNLNSIDMGEYNYGNITYYQYTLDYSHPSLQNYVTSMRTIANTGDPYVIAPVRTERTSDIELDNQWYKLFHEYMNYYNPGRNDFTFHDPFANQNQFRWPIMPFPYLKDIIAFAFGDLLENNPFEEDSDLSKLLLITMNHKFFRFYKLFFAIPTGTGYITNVNFPLIDNYINGASIPIEWKFKSFMQKFLFADLLKDLMKIFCMTTFPGIKYRMEFNNDVMARTERVNWDDKLAGDPEISSEAAKKYVFKYSGVSGNNKNAARNKPSIIEIFNEAYNDTESDGEVLYKDESTSGMYNVTRTLEGLDSTVALNVEVVNDPLSTIEDENEETQTFEISSAVRPATMNITGYREYDVLTTNPQKHWFVPKINVKGINDSPYIMFWGGMQETLEKKGQTYPCLMAHHTDHFGVKRLDTSLHPEGTGGLIEKFHGQMKAWVEKDKIRVKAPFRLSLLEIILLKIWMKVYFQGRLFYIEKLDYSLTFYGISLVDVDLIEC
;
A
#
# COMPACT_ATOMS: atom_id res chain seq x y z
N MET A 1 -17.68 31.85 -24.99
CA MET A 1 -17.46 32.78 -23.86
C MET A 1 -17.16 31.96 -22.63
N LEU A 2 -16.13 32.35 -21.88
CA LEU A 2 -15.67 31.69 -20.65
C LEU A 2 -16.64 31.95 -19.49
N GLU A 3 -16.97 30.91 -18.74
CA GLU A 3 -17.81 30.98 -17.55
C GLU A 3 -17.18 30.14 -16.42
N ILE A 4 -17.25 30.63 -15.19
CA ILE A 4 -16.85 29.87 -14.00
C ILE A 4 -18.05 29.80 -13.07
N ILE A 5 -18.62 28.62 -12.92
CA ILE A 5 -19.83 28.39 -12.12
C ILE A 5 -19.43 27.78 -10.78
N VAL A 6 -19.76 28.46 -9.69
CA VAL A 6 -19.48 28.04 -8.32
C VAL A 6 -20.77 27.58 -7.64
N ASP A 7 -20.68 26.45 -6.95
CA ASP A 7 -21.78 25.82 -6.21
C ASP A 7 -23.04 25.56 -7.04
N LYS A 8 -22.85 25.35 -8.35
CA LYS A 8 -23.91 25.20 -9.37
C LYS A 8 -24.91 26.37 -9.42
N LYS A 9 -24.61 27.48 -8.76
CA LYS A 9 -25.55 28.60 -8.55
C LYS A 9 -25.00 29.93 -9.05
N PHE A 10 -23.72 30.22 -8.80
CA PHE A 10 -23.13 31.52 -9.06
C PHE A 10 -22.24 31.46 -10.30
N ASN A 11 -22.54 32.27 -11.31
CA ASN A 11 -21.61 32.52 -12.42
C ASN A 11 -20.73 33.72 -12.06
N LEU A 12 -19.42 33.51 -11.94
CA LEU A 12 -18.50 34.58 -11.56
C LEU A 12 -18.41 35.64 -12.66
N GLN A 13 -18.46 36.91 -12.26
CA GLN A 13 -18.20 38.03 -13.16
C GLN A 13 -16.69 38.14 -13.38
N LEU A 14 -16.24 37.65 -14.53
CA LEU A 14 -14.84 37.65 -14.96
C LEU A 14 -14.48 38.98 -15.66
N PRO A 15 -13.25 39.48 -15.51
CA PRO A 15 -12.78 40.60 -16.31
C PRO A 15 -12.50 40.15 -17.76
N GLU A 16 -12.60 41.07 -18.73
CA GLU A 16 -12.45 40.76 -20.16
C GLU A 16 -11.03 40.29 -20.53
N ASP A 17 -10.02 40.73 -19.77
CA ASP A 17 -8.60 40.39 -19.95
C ASP A 17 -8.20 39.11 -19.19
N ILE A 18 -9.16 38.36 -18.62
CA ILE A 18 -8.85 37.14 -17.90
C ILE A 18 -8.11 36.13 -18.79
N LYS A 19 -7.05 35.54 -18.21
CA LYS A 19 -6.27 34.46 -18.83
C LYS A 19 -6.10 33.33 -17.81
N LEU A 20 -6.70 32.18 -18.10
CA LEU A 20 -6.56 30.97 -17.29
C LEU A 20 -5.56 30.05 -17.98
N GLN A 21 -4.38 29.86 -17.37
CA GLN A 21 -3.37 28.94 -17.89
C GLN A 21 -3.64 27.51 -17.39
N PHE A 22 -3.69 26.58 -18.32
CA PHE A 22 -3.81 25.15 -18.08
C PHE A 22 -2.48 24.49 -18.43
N ILE A 23 -1.97 23.73 -17.48
CA ILE A 23 -0.80 22.88 -17.67
C ILE A 23 -1.23 21.47 -17.28
N GLU A 24 -1.22 20.57 -18.24
CA GLU A 24 -1.52 19.16 -18.02
C GLU A 24 -0.29 18.33 -18.36
N GLU A 25 0.17 17.52 -17.42
CA GLU A 25 1.30 16.61 -17.60
C GLU A 25 0.80 15.18 -17.59
N ASN A 26 1.40 14.32 -18.41
CA ASN A 26 1.00 12.93 -18.51
C ASN A 26 1.52 12.12 -17.31
N PRO A 27 0.62 11.66 -16.41
CA PRO A 27 1.05 10.97 -15.20
C PRO A 27 1.67 9.60 -15.49
N THR A 28 1.44 9.00 -16.66
CA THR A 28 2.05 7.72 -17.03
C THR A 28 3.57 7.83 -17.21
N LEU A 29 4.07 9.02 -17.54
CA LEU A 29 5.48 9.26 -17.91
C LEU A 29 6.32 9.81 -16.74
N ILE A 30 5.68 10.18 -15.63
CA ILE A 30 6.37 10.63 -14.40
C ILE A 30 6.55 9.46 -13.42
N THR A 31 7.58 9.53 -12.58
CA THR A 31 7.93 8.45 -11.63
C THR A 31 6.90 8.25 -10.52
N ASP A 32 6.26 9.33 -10.07
CA ASP A 32 5.28 9.28 -8.99
C ASP A 32 3.91 8.74 -9.43
N ARG A 33 3.61 8.75 -10.74
CA ARG A 33 2.39 8.21 -11.37
C ARG A 33 1.05 8.66 -10.80
N ILE A 34 1.10 9.71 -9.98
CA ILE A 34 -0.05 10.49 -9.52
C ILE A 34 0.14 11.88 -10.11
N PRO A 35 -0.78 12.36 -10.95
CA PRO A 35 -0.63 13.66 -11.57
C PRO A 35 -0.65 14.77 -10.53
N SER A 36 0.24 15.75 -10.71
CA SER A 36 0.00 17.08 -10.16
C SER A 36 -1.20 17.67 -10.89
N LEU A 37 -2.31 17.80 -10.18
CA LEU A 37 -3.53 18.38 -10.74
C LEU A 37 -3.28 19.82 -11.17
N TYR A 38 -3.83 20.21 -12.31
CA TYR A 38 -3.81 21.60 -12.73
C TYR A 38 -4.47 22.46 -11.65
N SER A 39 -3.65 23.35 -11.09
CA SER A 39 -4.03 24.32 -10.08
C SER A 39 -3.76 25.69 -10.66
N LEU A 40 -4.81 26.39 -11.06
CA LEU A 40 -4.71 27.69 -11.71
C LEU A 40 -5.18 28.79 -10.76
N SER A 41 -4.38 29.84 -10.64
CA SER A 41 -4.69 31.00 -9.81
C SER A 41 -5.10 32.16 -10.69
N PHE A 42 -6.17 32.85 -10.32
CA PHE A 42 -6.68 34.01 -11.05
C PHE A 42 -7.33 35.02 -10.11
N GLU A 43 -7.55 36.22 -10.62
CA GLU A 43 -8.14 37.32 -9.86
C GLU A 43 -9.42 37.82 -10.51
N ILE A 44 -10.41 38.14 -9.70
CA ILE A 44 -11.67 38.74 -10.15
C ILE A 44 -11.99 40.00 -9.34
N ASN A 45 -12.84 40.86 -9.91
CA ASN A 45 -13.28 42.08 -9.25
C ASN A 45 -14.28 41.77 -8.12
N PRO A 46 -14.26 42.52 -7.00
CA PRO A 46 -15.14 42.30 -5.86
C PRO A 46 -16.54 42.89 -6.09
N THR A 47 -17.25 42.37 -7.09
CA THR A 47 -18.64 42.75 -7.37
C THR A 47 -19.59 42.15 -6.35
N VAL A 48 -20.81 42.69 -6.23
CA VAL A 48 -21.81 42.18 -5.27
C VAL A 48 -22.07 40.69 -5.47
N SER A 49 -22.21 40.25 -6.72
CA SER A 49 -22.43 38.85 -7.06
C SER A 49 -21.23 37.96 -6.73
N ASN A 50 -20.00 38.41 -7.05
CA ASN A 50 -18.80 37.66 -6.73
C ASN A 50 -18.59 37.54 -5.22
N LEU A 51 -18.84 38.61 -4.45
CA LEU A 51 -18.75 38.58 -2.99
C LEU A 51 -19.82 37.66 -2.38
N GLU A 52 -21.05 37.68 -2.89
CA GLU A 52 -22.13 36.82 -2.44
C GLU A 52 -21.82 35.33 -2.65
N ALA A 53 -21.18 34.97 -3.78
CA ALA A 53 -20.78 33.60 -4.08
C ALA A 53 -19.89 32.98 -2.98
N PHE A 54 -19.13 33.82 -2.26
CA PHE A 54 -18.26 33.40 -1.16
C PHE A 54 -18.76 33.86 0.22
N GLY A 55 -20.02 34.28 0.35
CA GLY A 55 -20.63 34.66 1.63
C GLY A 55 -20.14 36.00 2.19
N PHE A 56 -19.82 36.97 1.33
CA PHE A 56 -19.27 38.29 1.69
C PHE A 56 -17.99 38.17 2.56
N PRO A 57 -16.92 37.60 2.02
CA PRO A 57 -15.67 37.34 2.75
C PRO A 57 -14.94 38.61 3.23
N ASN A 58 -15.33 39.77 2.72
CA ASN A 58 -14.80 41.07 3.11
C ASN A 58 -15.40 41.64 4.41
N ARG A 59 -16.38 40.96 5.03
CA ARG A 59 -17.01 41.41 6.28
C ARG A 59 -16.34 40.77 7.49
N ILE A 60 -16.14 41.56 8.53
CA ILE A 60 -15.51 41.14 9.80
C ILE A 60 -16.31 40.02 10.49
N THR A 61 -17.64 40.00 10.30
CA THR A 61 -18.55 39.02 10.91
C THR A 61 -18.64 37.69 10.16
N SER A 62 -17.96 37.55 9.01
CA SER A 62 -17.94 36.32 8.21
C SER A 62 -17.00 35.28 8.83
N VAL A 63 -17.36 34.75 10.00
CA VAL A 63 -16.55 33.79 10.78
C VAL A 63 -16.59 32.36 10.18
N SER A 64 -17.45 32.10 9.20
CA SER A 64 -17.69 30.78 8.60
C SER A 64 -17.49 30.75 7.07
N ILE A 65 -16.42 31.38 6.58
CA ILE A 65 -16.06 31.35 5.15
C ILE A 65 -15.78 29.89 4.75
N LYS A 66 -16.66 29.32 3.92
CA LYS A 66 -16.36 28.07 3.20
C LYS A 66 -15.19 28.34 2.26
N LEU A 67 -13.99 27.96 2.68
CA LEU A 67 -12.73 28.19 1.98
C LEU A 67 -12.62 27.43 0.65
N LYS A 68 -13.49 26.43 0.42
CA LYS A 68 -13.51 25.59 -0.77
C LYS A 68 -14.95 25.35 -1.21
N LEU A 69 -15.24 25.62 -2.48
CA LEU A 69 -16.55 25.41 -3.08
C LEU A 69 -16.40 24.61 -4.38
N PRO A 70 -17.34 23.71 -4.72
CA PRO A 70 -17.31 23.02 -6.00
C PRO A 70 -17.46 24.04 -7.13
N ALA A 71 -16.71 23.88 -8.22
CA ALA A 71 -16.74 24.78 -9.35
C ALA A 71 -16.62 24.03 -10.69
N GLU A 72 -17.17 24.64 -11.74
CA GLU A 72 -17.04 24.18 -13.12
C GLU A 72 -16.54 25.33 -14.00
N ILE A 73 -15.54 25.06 -14.83
CA ILE A 73 -15.10 25.96 -15.89
C ILE A 73 -15.78 25.54 -17.18
N ARG A 74 -16.51 26.46 -17.80
CA ARG A 74 -17.19 26.25 -19.07
C ARG A 74 -16.69 27.24 -20.11
N HIS A 75 -16.72 26.83 -21.37
CA HIS A 75 -16.51 27.75 -22.47
C HIS A 75 -17.51 27.44 -23.58
N SER A 76 -18.26 28.47 -23.99
CA SER A 76 -19.32 28.35 -25.01
C SER A 76 -20.33 27.24 -24.67
N GLY A 77 -20.73 27.15 -23.40
CA GLY A 77 -21.68 26.16 -22.88
C GLY A 77 -21.12 24.76 -22.65
N MET A 78 -19.90 24.46 -23.10
CA MET A 78 -19.25 23.16 -22.87
C MET A 78 -18.45 23.15 -21.56
N ILE A 79 -18.52 22.06 -20.81
CA ILE A 79 -17.77 21.90 -19.56
C ILE A 79 -16.35 21.45 -19.90
N LEU A 80 -15.36 22.28 -19.53
CA LEU A 80 -13.94 21.99 -19.72
C LEU A 80 -13.35 21.28 -18.51
N ALA A 81 -13.63 21.81 -17.31
CA ALA A 81 -13.09 21.27 -16.08
C ALA A 81 -14.12 21.33 -14.95
N ARG A 82 -14.09 20.34 -14.08
CA ARG A 82 -14.82 20.33 -12.81
C ARG A 82 -13.83 20.17 -11.67
N GLY A 83 -14.08 20.83 -10.56
CA GLY A 83 -13.17 20.78 -9.43
C GLY A 83 -13.63 21.64 -8.27
N GLU A 84 -12.67 22.22 -7.56
CA GLU A 84 -12.93 23.10 -6.43
C GLU A 84 -12.28 24.47 -6.63
N ILE A 85 -13.00 25.52 -6.28
CA ILE A 85 -12.45 26.87 -6.18
C ILE A 85 -12.17 27.20 -4.71
N ILE A 86 -10.98 27.75 -4.49
CA ILE A 86 -10.44 28.09 -3.17
C ILE A 86 -10.29 29.60 -3.12
N LEU A 87 -10.87 30.21 -2.09
CA LEU A 87 -10.67 31.62 -1.82
C LEU A 87 -9.35 31.81 -1.08
N LEU A 88 -8.39 32.51 -1.70
CA LEU A 88 -7.07 32.76 -1.10
C LEU A 88 -7.06 34.05 -0.28
N SER A 89 -7.54 35.15 -0.86
CA SER A 89 -7.55 36.45 -0.18
C SER A 89 -8.53 37.42 -0.84
N VAL A 90 -9.01 38.40 -0.09
CA VAL A 90 -9.83 39.50 -0.59
C VAL A 90 -9.21 40.82 -0.17
N GLN A 91 -8.79 41.61 -1.16
CA GLN A 91 -8.24 42.96 -0.97
C GLN A 91 -8.91 43.91 -1.98
N SER A 92 -8.14 44.53 -2.88
CA SER A 92 -8.65 45.25 -4.05
C SER A 92 -9.27 44.31 -5.09
N LYS A 93 -8.81 43.06 -5.12
CA LYS A 93 -9.32 41.96 -5.95
C LYS A 93 -9.57 40.72 -5.08
N ILE A 94 -10.40 39.81 -5.59
CA ILE A 94 -10.61 38.48 -5.02
C ILE A 94 -9.61 37.54 -5.68
N LYS A 95 -8.66 36.99 -4.92
CA LYS A 95 -7.70 35.99 -5.40
C LYS A 95 -8.26 34.60 -5.19
N LEU A 96 -8.35 33.84 -6.27
CA LEU A 96 -8.93 32.51 -6.31
C LEU A 96 -7.91 31.52 -6.86
N GLN A 97 -8.02 30.27 -6.41
CA GLN A 97 -7.32 29.13 -6.98
C GLN A 97 -8.35 28.08 -7.36
N PHE A 98 -8.38 27.65 -8.62
CA PHE A 98 -9.15 26.51 -9.06
C PHE A 98 -8.26 25.27 -9.11
N LYS A 99 -8.75 24.17 -8.56
CA LYS A 99 -8.11 22.85 -8.62
C LYS A 99 -8.97 21.91 -9.44
N GLY A 100 -8.37 21.28 -10.45
CA GLY A 100 -9.02 20.41 -11.45
C GLY A 100 -9.63 19.09 -10.97
N ASN A 101 -9.87 18.94 -9.67
CA ASN A 101 -10.49 17.75 -9.11
C ASN A 101 -11.29 18.07 -7.85
N ARG A 102 -12.14 17.11 -7.49
CA ARG A 102 -12.64 16.99 -6.13
C ARG A 102 -11.73 15.98 -5.42
N GLU A 103 -10.84 16.44 -4.56
CA GLU A 103 -9.98 15.53 -3.79
C GLU A 103 -10.85 14.69 -2.83
N PRO A 104 -10.71 13.35 -2.80
CA PRO A 104 -11.34 12.54 -1.77
C PRO A 104 -10.86 13.01 -0.40
N GLY A 105 -11.78 13.20 0.54
CA GLY A 105 -11.48 13.77 1.85
C GLY A 105 -10.48 12.95 2.68
N ASN A 106 -10.30 11.66 2.35
CA ASN A 106 -9.38 10.75 3.02
C ASN A 106 -8.00 10.65 2.34
N LEU A 107 -7.81 11.19 1.12
CA LEU A 107 -6.54 11.08 0.37
C LEU A 107 -5.36 11.71 1.15
N ARG A 108 -5.62 12.81 1.86
CA ARG A 108 -4.62 13.53 2.67
C ARG A 108 -4.57 13.08 4.14
N LYS A 109 -5.32 12.04 4.52
CA LYS A 109 -5.32 11.53 5.88
C LYS A 109 -4.25 10.45 6.03
N ASN A 110 -3.73 10.33 7.24
CA ASN A 110 -2.96 9.16 7.62
C ASN A 110 -3.89 7.94 7.71
N LEU A 111 -3.37 6.74 7.46
CA LEU A 111 -4.13 5.49 7.52
C LEU A 111 -4.84 5.30 8.87
N ASN A 112 -4.17 5.65 9.98
CA ASN A 112 -4.76 5.61 11.33
C ASN A 112 -5.85 6.66 11.61
N SER A 113 -6.19 7.49 10.62
CA SER A 113 -7.23 8.52 10.70
C SER A 113 -8.38 8.26 9.71
N ILE A 114 -8.28 7.23 8.87
CA ILE A 114 -9.35 6.79 7.97
C ILE A 114 -10.28 5.87 8.75
N ASP A 115 -11.58 6.16 8.72
CA ASP A 115 -12.57 5.30 9.36
C ASP A 115 -12.93 4.14 8.43
N MET A 116 -12.53 2.93 8.83
CA MET A 116 -12.76 1.68 8.09
C MET A 116 -13.72 0.75 8.83
N GLY A 117 -14.49 1.30 9.78
CA GLY A 117 -15.45 0.55 10.57
C GLY A 117 -14.94 0.09 11.93
N GLU A 118 -15.87 -0.51 12.67
CA GLU A 118 -15.71 -1.00 14.04
C GLU A 118 -16.29 -2.40 14.19
N TYR A 119 -15.72 -3.18 15.10
CA TYR A 119 -16.19 -4.52 15.44
C TYR A 119 -16.56 -4.56 16.91
N ASN A 120 -17.75 -5.05 17.22
CA ASN A 120 -18.28 -5.09 18.58
C ASN A 120 -18.82 -6.50 18.90
N TYR A 121 -18.36 -7.08 20.00
CA TYR A 121 -18.72 -8.42 20.46
C TYR A 121 -19.47 -8.41 21.79
N GLY A 122 -19.96 -7.23 22.21
CA GLY A 122 -20.64 -7.01 23.48
C GLY A 122 -19.66 -6.64 24.59
N ASN A 123 -20.05 -6.91 25.83
CA ASN A 123 -19.24 -6.56 27.00
C ASN A 123 -18.93 -7.79 27.85
N ILE A 124 -17.81 -7.75 28.56
CA ILE A 124 -17.41 -8.77 29.54
C ILE A 124 -17.31 -8.16 30.93
N THR A 125 -17.76 -8.91 31.93
CA THR A 125 -17.61 -8.52 33.33
C THR A 125 -16.20 -8.87 33.82
N TYR A 126 -15.53 -7.91 34.47
CA TYR A 126 -14.19 -8.10 35.01
C TYR A 126 -14.25 -8.36 36.53
N TYR A 127 -13.81 -9.54 36.97
CA TYR A 127 -13.72 -9.88 38.40
C TYR A 127 -12.26 -10.10 38.81
N GLN A 128 -11.80 -9.32 39.78
CA GLN A 128 -10.62 -9.56 40.63
C GLN A 128 -9.47 -10.33 39.94
N TYR A 129 -8.87 -9.71 38.91
CA TYR A 129 -7.62 -10.17 38.28
C TYR A 129 -7.71 -11.34 37.29
N THR A 130 -8.90 -11.88 36.99
CA THR A 130 -9.09 -12.94 35.97
C THR A 130 -10.19 -12.58 34.99
N LEU A 131 -9.87 -12.69 33.69
CA LEU A 131 -10.86 -12.57 32.62
C LEU A 131 -11.65 -13.88 32.55
N ASP A 132 -12.98 -13.83 32.62
CA ASP A 132 -13.81 -15.03 32.47
C ASP A 132 -13.77 -15.49 31.00
N TYR A 133 -12.89 -16.45 30.72
CA TYR A 133 -12.74 -17.01 29.39
C TYR A 133 -13.96 -17.81 28.92
N SER A 134 -14.88 -18.16 29.82
CA SER A 134 -16.13 -18.83 29.48
C SER A 134 -17.26 -17.86 29.11
N HIS A 135 -17.06 -16.55 29.27
CA HIS A 135 -18.08 -15.54 28.99
C HIS A 135 -18.54 -15.59 27.51
N PRO A 136 -19.85 -15.58 27.22
CA PRO A 136 -20.38 -15.72 25.85
C PRO A 136 -19.80 -14.71 24.84
N SER A 137 -19.69 -13.43 25.22
CA SER A 137 -19.09 -12.39 24.36
C SER A 137 -17.65 -12.69 23.97
N LEU A 138 -16.85 -13.25 24.87
CA LEU A 138 -15.47 -13.61 24.56
C LEU A 138 -15.39 -14.87 23.68
N GLN A 139 -16.28 -15.83 23.91
CA GLN A 139 -16.39 -17.02 23.07
C GLN A 139 -16.81 -16.66 21.64
N ASN A 140 -17.74 -15.71 21.48
CA ASN A 140 -18.12 -15.16 20.19
C ASN A 140 -16.95 -14.46 19.49
N TYR A 141 -16.22 -13.61 20.22
CA TYR A 141 -15.00 -12.97 19.70
C TYR A 141 -13.98 -13.98 19.20
N VAL A 142 -13.68 -15.02 19.98
CA VAL A 142 -12.67 -16.03 19.59
C VAL A 142 -13.13 -16.94 18.48
N THR A 143 -14.40 -17.33 18.48
CA THR A 143 -14.98 -18.06 17.35
C THR A 143 -14.85 -17.23 16.07
N SER A 144 -15.14 -15.92 16.14
CA SER A 144 -14.95 -15.00 15.02
C SER A 144 -13.48 -14.91 14.58
N MET A 145 -12.53 -14.72 15.50
CA MET A 145 -11.09 -14.68 15.14
C MET A 145 -10.62 -15.98 14.49
N ARG A 146 -11.08 -17.14 14.97
CA ARG A 146 -10.76 -18.45 14.38
C ARG A 146 -11.36 -18.60 12.99
N THR A 147 -12.63 -18.22 12.79
CA THR A 147 -13.26 -18.24 11.47
C THR A 147 -12.49 -17.35 10.50
N ILE A 148 -12.18 -16.12 10.90
CA ILE A 148 -11.45 -15.14 10.10
C ILE A 148 -10.04 -15.63 9.74
N ALA A 149 -9.34 -16.27 10.67
CA ALA A 149 -8.04 -16.88 10.36
C ALA A 149 -8.13 -17.95 9.27
N ASN A 150 -9.20 -18.75 9.26
CA ASN A 150 -9.39 -19.81 8.26
C ASN A 150 -9.88 -19.27 6.90
N THR A 151 -10.74 -18.24 6.89
CA THR A 151 -11.36 -17.72 5.66
C THR A 151 -10.58 -16.55 5.06
N GLY A 152 -9.92 -15.76 5.88
CA GLY A 152 -9.37 -14.45 5.52
C GLY A 152 -10.43 -13.37 5.28
N ASP A 153 -11.67 -13.55 5.73
CA ASP A 153 -12.79 -12.64 5.46
C ASP A 153 -13.41 -12.14 6.78
N PRO A 154 -13.59 -10.83 6.99
CA PRO A 154 -13.35 -9.70 6.07
C PRO A 154 -11.93 -9.13 6.06
N TYR A 155 -11.02 -9.70 6.85
CA TYR A 155 -9.61 -9.33 6.89
C TYR A 155 -8.79 -10.56 7.27
N VAL A 156 -7.46 -10.43 7.26
CA VAL A 156 -6.59 -11.56 7.54
C VAL A 156 -5.99 -11.48 8.94
N ILE A 157 -5.88 -12.64 9.58
CA ILE A 157 -5.14 -12.83 10.82
C ILE A 157 -4.14 -13.96 10.55
N ALA A 158 -2.86 -13.63 10.44
CA ALA A 158 -1.82 -14.59 10.11
C ALA A 158 -0.54 -14.36 10.94
N PRO A 159 0.20 -15.42 11.31
CA PRO A 159 1.44 -15.31 12.05
C PRO A 159 2.48 -14.53 11.25
N VAL A 160 3.14 -13.60 11.94
CA VAL A 160 4.27 -12.82 11.41
C VAL A 160 5.37 -12.78 12.46
N ARG A 161 6.60 -13.13 12.09
CA ARG A 161 7.75 -13.10 12.98
C ARG A 161 8.31 -11.69 13.07
N THR A 162 8.66 -11.23 14.26
CA THR A 162 9.32 -9.94 14.50
C THR A 162 10.82 -10.09 14.73
N GLU A 163 11.62 -9.23 14.10
CA GLU A 163 13.05 -9.09 14.36
C GLU A 163 13.29 -8.40 15.70
N ARG A 164 14.08 -9.08 16.54
CA ARG A 164 14.43 -8.69 17.91
C ARG A 164 15.31 -7.43 17.91
N THR A 165 15.12 -6.53 18.87
CA THR A 165 16.04 -5.40 19.10
C THR A 165 16.69 -5.34 20.49
N SER A 166 16.54 -6.34 21.38
CA SER A 166 17.30 -6.32 22.65
C SER A 166 17.51 -7.65 23.40
N ASP A 167 18.64 -7.68 24.11
CA ASP A 167 19.29 -8.74 24.92
C ASP A 167 18.57 -9.12 26.21
N ILE A 168 17.25 -9.28 26.21
CA ILE A 168 16.57 -9.82 27.40
C ILE A 168 16.67 -11.35 27.34
N GLU A 169 17.57 -11.93 28.13
CA GLU A 169 17.51 -13.36 28.48
C GLU A 169 16.22 -13.58 29.28
N LEU A 170 15.21 -14.09 28.60
CA LEU A 170 13.96 -14.48 29.23
C LEU A 170 14.05 -15.98 29.47
N ASP A 171 14.24 -16.37 30.74
CA ASP A 171 14.22 -17.77 31.18
C ASP A 171 12.89 -18.48 30.86
N ASN A 172 11.84 -17.70 30.56
CA ASN A 172 10.52 -18.22 30.22
C ASN A 172 10.26 -18.19 28.71
N GLN A 173 10.24 -19.38 28.11
CA GLN A 173 10.05 -19.62 26.68
C GLN A 173 8.70 -19.08 26.13
N TRP A 174 7.68 -18.91 26.98
CA TRP A 174 6.42 -18.26 26.59
C TRP A 174 6.60 -16.79 26.25
N TYR A 175 7.39 -16.09 27.05
CA TYR A 175 7.70 -14.70 26.80
C TYR A 175 8.47 -14.59 25.48
N LYS A 176 9.41 -15.51 25.23
CA LYS A 176 10.15 -15.57 23.97
C LYS A 176 9.21 -15.64 22.75
N LEU A 177 8.22 -16.54 22.76
CA LEU A 177 7.23 -16.60 21.68
C LEU A 177 6.45 -15.28 21.52
N PHE A 178 6.03 -14.66 22.63
CA PHE A 178 5.26 -13.39 22.60
C PHE A 178 6.04 -12.24 21.97
N HIS A 179 7.35 -12.24 22.17
CA HIS A 179 8.26 -11.27 21.57
C HIS A 179 8.65 -11.61 20.13
N GLU A 180 8.45 -12.86 19.71
CA GLU A 180 8.84 -13.34 18.38
C GLU A 180 7.71 -13.27 17.36
N TYR A 181 6.44 -13.27 17.77
CA TYR A 181 5.32 -13.39 16.84
C TYR A 181 4.19 -12.39 17.08
N MET A 182 3.67 -11.85 15.98
CA MET A 182 2.32 -11.32 15.90
C MET A 182 1.37 -12.42 15.50
N ASN A 183 0.13 -12.38 16.01
CA ASN A 183 -0.93 -13.32 15.64
C ASN A 183 -0.48 -14.79 15.68
N TYR A 184 0.17 -15.21 16.76
CA TYR A 184 0.65 -16.58 16.85
C TYR A 184 -0.53 -17.55 16.73
N TYR A 185 -0.53 -18.35 15.67
CA TYR A 185 -1.52 -19.38 15.40
C TYR A 185 -0.91 -20.73 15.72
N ASN A 186 -1.58 -21.55 16.54
CA ASN A 186 -1.12 -22.91 16.84
C ASN A 186 -1.70 -23.90 15.80
N PRO A 187 -0.86 -24.44 14.88
CA PRO A 187 -1.34 -25.34 13.83
C PRO A 187 -1.85 -26.70 14.35
N GLY A 188 -1.43 -27.12 15.54
CA GLY A 188 -1.89 -28.38 16.15
C GLY A 188 -3.28 -28.27 16.80
N ARG A 189 -3.68 -27.06 17.21
CA ARG A 189 -4.99 -26.77 17.81
C ARG A 189 -5.96 -26.04 16.89
N ASN A 190 -5.46 -25.49 15.79
CA ASN A 190 -6.22 -24.66 14.86
C ASN A 190 -6.81 -23.41 15.56
N ASP A 191 -6.05 -22.79 16.46
CA ASP A 191 -6.47 -21.59 17.20
C ASP A 191 -5.31 -20.74 17.76
N PHE A 192 -5.68 -19.66 18.47
CA PHE A 192 -4.78 -18.70 19.10
C PHE A 192 -4.64 -18.94 20.62
N THR A 193 -4.92 -20.16 21.10
CA THR A 193 -4.98 -20.48 22.54
C THR A 193 -3.77 -21.26 23.03
N PHE A 194 -3.33 -20.92 24.23
CA PHE A 194 -2.27 -21.61 24.97
C PHE A 194 -2.76 -21.91 26.39
N HIS A 195 -2.37 -23.06 26.93
CA HIS A 195 -2.68 -23.39 28.32
C HIS A 195 -1.47 -23.07 29.17
N ASP A 196 -1.67 -22.38 30.30
CA ASP A 196 -0.62 -22.25 31.30
C ASP A 196 -0.50 -23.59 32.05
N PRO A 197 0.64 -24.32 31.93
CA PRO A 197 0.82 -25.59 32.64
C PRO A 197 0.86 -25.43 34.18
N PHE A 198 1.03 -24.20 34.69
CA PHE A 198 1.09 -23.92 36.13
C PHE A 198 -0.21 -23.38 36.71
N ALA A 199 -1.20 -23.05 35.87
CA ALA A 199 -2.49 -22.57 36.30
C ALA A 199 -3.59 -23.45 35.69
N ASN A 200 -4.10 -24.40 36.50
CA ASN A 200 -5.09 -25.42 36.15
C ASN A 200 -6.40 -24.93 35.47
N GLN A 201 -6.59 -23.62 35.27
CA GLN A 201 -7.76 -23.00 34.63
C GLN A 201 -7.47 -21.81 33.71
N ASN A 202 -6.20 -21.39 33.54
CA ASN A 202 -5.90 -20.17 32.78
C ASN A 202 -5.48 -20.51 31.34
N GLN A 203 -6.42 -20.38 30.40
CA GLN A 203 -6.13 -20.30 28.98
C GLN A 203 -5.62 -18.90 28.65
N PHE A 204 -4.38 -18.78 28.18
CA PHE A 204 -3.89 -17.55 27.55
C PHE A 204 -4.36 -17.51 26.10
N ARG A 205 -4.70 -16.31 25.60
CA ARG A 205 -5.07 -16.10 24.19
C ARG A 205 -4.20 -15.01 23.58
N TRP A 206 -3.73 -15.20 22.35
CA TRP A 206 -2.83 -14.25 21.70
C TRP A 206 -3.56 -12.97 21.26
N PRO A 207 -3.03 -11.76 21.52
CA PRO A 207 -3.61 -10.53 21.00
C PRO A 207 -3.63 -10.54 19.47
N ILE A 208 -4.77 -10.20 18.89
CA ILE A 208 -4.98 -10.22 17.44
C ILE A 208 -4.79 -8.83 16.85
N MET A 209 -3.98 -8.79 15.79
CA MET A 209 -3.75 -7.66 14.90
C MET A 209 -4.42 -7.97 13.55
N PRO A 210 -5.47 -7.25 13.15
CA PRO A 210 -6.16 -7.49 11.91
C PRO A 210 -5.40 -6.88 10.73
N PHE A 211 -5.22 -7.63 9.63
CA PHE A 211 -4.58 -7.16 8.40
C PHE A 211 -5.63 -6.87 7.31
N PRO A 212 -5.97 -5.59 7.05
CA PRO A 212 -6.99 -5.23 6.08
C PRO A 212 -6.52 -5.41 4.64
N TYR A 213 -7.44 -5.73 3.73
CA TYR A 213 -7.17 -5.74 2.29
C TYR A 213 -6.99 -4.33 1.75
N LEU A 214 -6.04 -4.16 0.82
CA LEU A 214 -5.78 -2.86 0.19
C LEU A 214 -6.98 -2.37 -0.62
N LYS A 215 -7.74 -3.27 -1.25
CA LYS A 215 -8.95 -2.94 -2.01
C LYS A 215 -9.96 -2.16 -1.15
N ASP A 216 -10.12 -2.56 0.11
CA ASP A 216 -11.05 -1.94 1.05
C ASP A 216 -10.51 -0.59 1.51
N ILE A 217 -9.21 -0.48 1.83
CA ILE A 217 -8.58 0.79 2.19
C ILE A 217 -8.75 1.82 1.06
N ILE A 218 -8.53 1.42 -0.19
CA ILE A 218 -8.70 2.27 -1.37
C ILE A 218 -10.17 2.68 -1.51
N ALA A 219 -11.11 1.74 -1.38
CA ALA A 219 -12.54 2.03 -1.43
C ALA A 219 -12.97 3.03 -0.35
N PHE A 220 -12.51 2.87 0.91
CA PHE A 220 -12.78 3.83 2.00
C PHE A 220 -12.10 5.19 1.77
N ALA A 221 -10.95 5.22 1.11
CA ALA A 221 -10.22 6.46 0.86
C ALA A 221 -10.86 7.30 -0.25
N PHE A 222 -11.30 6.67 -1.34
CA PHE A 222 -11.90 7.36 -2.48
C PHE A 222 -13.43 7.49 -2.37
N GLY A 223 -14.11 6.52 -1.79
CA GLY A 223 -15.58 6.43 -1.79
C GLY A 223 -16.15 6.45 -3.21
N ASP A 224 -17.27 7.15 -3.39
CA ASP A 224 -17.97 7.26 -4.68
C ASP A 224 -17.18 7.98 -5.79
N LEU A 225 -16.03 8.56 -5.45
CA LEU A 225 -15.14 9.24 -6.38
C LEU A 225 -14.23 8.27 -7.14
N LEU A 226 -14.21 6.98 -6.81
CA LEU A 226 -13.50 5.97 -7.60
C LEU A 226 -14.41 5.44 -8.71
N GLU A 227 -13.90 5.37 -9.94
CA GLU A 227 -14.59 4.78 -11.09
C GLU A 227 -14.38 3.28 -11.15
N ASN A 228 -13.14 2.83 -10.92
CA ASN A 228 -12.73 1.43 -10.97
C ASN A 228 -11.63 1.16 -9.93
N ASN A 229 -11.55 -0.08 -9.47
CA ASN A 229 -10.57 -0.49 -8.45
C ASN A 229 -9.86 -1.76 -8.92
N PRO A 230 -8.69 -1.64 -9.58
CA PRO A 230 -7.91 -2.81 -10.02
C PRO A 230 -7.55 -3.77 -8.88
N PHE A 231 -7.44 -3.27 -7.64
CA PHE A 231 -7.20 -4.10 -6.46
C PHE A 231 -8.44 -4.91 -6.04
N GLU A 232 -9.62 -4.61 -6.54
CA GLU A 232 -10.82 -5.42 -6.33
C GLU A 232 -11.11 -6.33 -7.53
N GLU A 233 -10.85 -5.83 -8.74
CA GLU A 233 -11.14 -6.49 -10.01
C GLU A 233 -10.16 -7.61 -10.37
N ASP A 234 -8.87 -7.46 -10.01
CA ASP A 234 -7.85 -8.49 -10.26
C ASP A 234 -7.86 -9.58 -9.17
N SER A 235 -7.83 -10.85 -9.59
CA SER A 235 -7.98 -12.00 -8.71
C SER A 235 -6.84 -12.19 -7.70
N ASP A 236 -5.65 -11.67 -8.00
CA ASP A 236 -4.52 -11.73 -7.07
C ASP A 236 -4.43 -10.44 -6.26
N LEU A 237 -4.58 -9.26 -6.88
CA LEU A 237 -4.51 -7.99 -6.16
C LEU A 237 -5.62 -7.84 -5.12
N SER A 238 -6.77 -8.50 -5.32
CA SER A 238 -7.85 -8.58 -4.32
C SER A 238 -7.52 -9.36 -3.06
N LYS A 239 -6.40 -10.09 -3.06
CA LYS A 239 -5.83 -10.78 -1.89
C LYS A 239 -4.69 -10.00 -1.23
N LEU A 240 -4.34 -8.83 -1.76
CA LEU A 240 -3.24 -8.01 -1.25
C LEU A 240 -3.69 -7.27 0.01
N LEU A 241 -2.91 -7.38 1.07
CA LEU A 241 -3.21 -6.86 2.41
C LEU A 241 -2.08 -6.02 2.97
N LEU A 242 -2.42 -5.20 3.96
CA LEU A 242 -1.48 -4.38 4.72
C LEU A 242 -1.19 -5.02 6.09
N ILE A 243 0.08 -5.25 6.44
CA ILE A 243 0.46 -5.71 7.78
C ILE A 243 0.34 -4.54 8.76
N THR A 244 -0.60 -4.67 9.70
CA THR A 244 -0.79 -3.71 10.81
C THR A 244 0.09 -4.09 11.99
N MET A 245 0.70 -3.10 12.65
CA MET A 245 1.70 -3.36 13.70
C MET A 245 1.49 -2.50 14.95
N ASN A 246 0.50 -1.61 14.92
CA ASN A 246 0.30 -0.64 15.97
C ASN A 246 -0.95 -1.01 16.76
N HIS A 247 -0.98 -0.68 18.04
CA HIS A 247 -2.20 -0.47 18.79
C HIS A 247 -1.83 0.26 20.07
N LYS A 248 -2.64 1.22 20.53
CA LYS A 248 -2.27 2.09 21.66
C LYS A 248 -1.94 1.35 22.96
N PHE A 249 -2.52 0.16 23.13
CA PHE A 249 -2.29 -0.71 24.29
C PHE A 249 -1.29 -1.84 24.02
N PHE A 250 -0.87 -2.06 22.78
CA PHE A 250 0.08 -3.13 22.45
C PHE A 250 1.50 -2.60 22.36
N ARG A 251 2.45 -3.28 23.02
CA ARG A 251 3.89 -3.03 22.86
C ARG A 251 4.60 -4.36 22.78
N PHE A 252 5.39 -4.54 21.73
CA PHE A 252 6.14 -5.78 21.46
C PHE A 252 7.09 -6.22 22.59
N TYR A 253 7.42 -5.35 23.54
CA TYR A 253 8.33 -5.64 24.66
C TYR A 253 7.63 -5.71 26.03
N LYS A 254 6.29 -5.67 26.07
CA LYS A 254 5.51 -5.84 27.31
C LYS A 254 4.52 -6.98 27.13
N LEU A 255 4.72 -8.06 27.89
CA LEU A 255 3.80 -9.22 27.90
C LEU A 255 2.39 -8.84 28.36
N PHE A 256 2.28 -7.76 29.12
CA PHE A 256 1.06 -7.40 29.81
C PHE A 256 0.62 -5.97 29.49
N PHE A 257 -0.68 -5.80 29.19
CA PHE A 257 -1.27 -4.48 29.01
C PHE A 257 -1.50 -3.84 30.36
N ALA A 258 -1.14 -2.57 30.50
CA ALA A 258 -1.38 -1.84 31.73
C ALA A 258 -2.77 -1.21 31.73
N ILE A 259 -3.74 -1.81 32.42
CA ILE A 259 -4.99 -1.11 32.74
C ILE A 259 -4.74 -0.20 33.94
N PRO A 260 -4.99 1.12 33.84
CA PRO A 260 -4.98 2.00 34.99
C PRO A 260 -6.14 1.61 35.91
N THR A 261 -5.85 0.96 37.04
CA THR A 261 -6.84 0.87 38.11
C THR A 261 -6.85 2.20 38.86
N GLY A 262 -8.04 2.66 39.26
CA GLY A 262 -8.19 3.85 40.11
C GLY A 262 -7.50 3.72 41.48
N THR A 263 -6.88 2.57 41.77
CA THR A 263 -6.14 2.24 42.99
C THR A 263 -4.62 2.22 42.79
N GLY A 264 -4.10 2.56 41.60
CA GLY A 264 -2.65 2.63 41.34
C GLY A 264 -1.99 1.28 40.97
N TYR A 265 -2.76 0.20 40.85
CA TYR A 265 -2.27 -1.10 40.38
C TYR A 265 -2.35 -1.22 38.86
N ILE A 266 -1.31 -1.75 38.24
CA ILE A 266 -1.29 -2.14 36.84
C ILE A 266 -1.79 -3.58 36.77
N THR A 267 -2.94 -3.82 36.11
CA THR A 267 -3.39 -5.21 35.89
C THR A 267 -3.13 -5.63 34.47
N ASN A 268 -2.56 -6.81 34.37
CA ASN A 268 -2.00 -7.44 33.20
C ASN A 268 -3.09 -8.17 32.40
N VAL A 269 -3.72 -7.50 31.44
CA VAL A 269 -4.66 -8.17 30.50
C VAL A 269 -3.89 -8.56 29.25
N ASN A 270 -4.20 -9.74 28.69
CA ASN A 270 -3.49 -10.30 27.54
C ASN A 270 -4.35 -10.34 26.26
N PHE A 271 -5.69 -10.30 26.41
CA PHE A 271 -6.65 -10.49 25.32
C PHE A 271 -8.08 -10.20 25.80
N PRO A 272 -8.99 -9.63 24.98
CA PRO A 272 -8.81 -9.18 23.59
C PRO A 272 -8.11 -7.81 23.52
N LEU A 273 -7.50 -7.49 22.36
CA LEU A 273 -6.93 -6.16 22.11
C LEU A 273 -8.05 -5.22 21.65
N ILE A 274 -8.42 -4.26 22.50
CA ILE A 274 -9.62 -3.42 22.31
C ILE A 274 -9.32 -1.94 22.48
N ASP A 275 -10.19 -1.09 21.93
CA ASP A 275 -10.00 0.35 21.95
C ASP A 275 -10.26 0.98 23.31
N ASN A 276 -11.02 0.34 24.20
CA ASN A 276 -11.40 0.99 25.45
C ASN A 276 -11.42 0.04 26.64
N TYR A 277 -10.31 -0.01 27.39
CA TYR A 277 -10.28 -0.60 28.72
C TYR A 277 -10.78 0.43 29.75
N ILE A 278 -12.10 0.51 29.95
CA ILE A 278 -12.69 1.34 31.02
C ILE A 278 -12.55 0.60 32.35
N ASN A 279 -12.13 1.31 33.40
CA ASN A 279 -12.15 0.80 34.76
C ASN A 279 -13.61 0.77 35.29
N GLY A 280 -14.16 -0.41 35.53
CA GLY A 280 -15.53 -0.62 35.97
C GLY A 280 -15.95 -2.09 35.88
N ALA A 281 -17.22 -2.38 36.16
CA ALA A 281 -17.74 -3.76 36.13
C ALA A 281 -17.78 -4.38 34.72
N SER A 282 -17.66 -3.60 33.63
CA SER A 282 -17.92 -4.07 32.26
C SER A 282 -16.91 -3.49 31.27
N ILE A 283 -16.25 -4.36 30.50
CA ILE A 283 -15.28 -4.02 29.46
C ILE A 283 -15.91 -4.28 28.08
N PRO A 284 -16.00 -3.29 27.18
CA PRO A 284 -16.52 -3.49 25.83
C PRO A 284 -15.49 -4.22 24.95
N ILE A 285 -15.87 -5.35 24.37
CA ILE A 285 -15.08 -6.00 23.32
C ILE A 285 -15.34 -5.27 22.00
N GLU A 286 -14.76 -4.08 21.88
CA GLU A 286 -14.89 -3.20 20.71
C GLU A 286 -13.52 -2.68 20.26
N TRP A 287 -13.29 -2.67 18.95
CA TRP A 287 -12.11 -2.07 18.34
C TRP A 287 -12.40 -1.54 16.93
N LYS A 288 -11.55 -0.59 16.49
CA LYS A 288 -11.61 0.06 15.19
C LYS A 288 -10.34 -0.20 14.41
N PHE A 289 -10.46 -0.48 13.11
CA PHE A 289 -9.30 -0.74 12.25
C PHE A 289 -8.23 0.36 12.32
N LYS A 290 -8.66 1.62 12.36
CA LYS A 290 -7.76 2.78 12.41
C LYS A 290 -6.81 2.76 13.61
N SER A 291 -7.18 2.09 14.70
CA SER A 291 -6.33 1.94 15.88
C SER A 291 -5.13 1.03 15.64
N PHE A 292 -5.17 0.22 14.58
CA PHE A 292 -4.12 -0.72 14.22
C PHE A 292 -3.13 -0.21 13.16
N MET A 293 -3.54 0.80 12.42
CA MET A 293 -2.82 1.32 11.25
C MET A 293 -1.65 2.22 11.65
N GLN A 294 -0.65 2.30 10.78
CA GLN A 294 0.45 3.26 10.84
C GLN A 294 -0.07 4.70 10.64
N LYS A 295 0.63 5.66 11.22
CA LYS A 295 0.50 7.09 10.89
C LYS A 295 1.28 7.40 9.60
N PHE A 296 0.88 6.72 8.53
CA PHE A 296 1.45 6.86 7.19
C PHE A 296 0.41 7.50 6.27
N LEU A 297 0.82 8.42 5.40
CA LEU A 297 -0.12 9.15 4.54
C LEU A 297 -0.71 8.21 3.48
N PHE A 298 -2.04 8.20 3.30
CA PHE A 298 -2.65 7.35 2.29
C PHE A 298 -2.19 7.70 0.86
N ALA A 299 -1.97 9.00 0.56
CA ALA A 299 -1.41 9.41 -0.72
C ALA A 299 -0.03 8.79 -0.99
N ASP A 300 0.83 8.67 0.03
CA ASP A 300 2.15 8.05 -0.12
C ASP A 300 2.04 6.53 -0.32
N LEU A 301 1.11 5.88 0.39
CA LEU A 301 0.79 4.46 0.14
C LEU A 301 0.33 4.26 -1.30
N LEU A 302 -0.58 5.10 -1.78
CA LEU A 302 -1.08 5.00 -3.14
C LEU A 302 0.04 5.21 -4.16
N LYS A 303 0.92 6.19 -3.98
CA LYS A 303 2.10 6.40 -4.85
C LYS A 303 2.95 5.14 -4.93
N ASP A 304 3.24 4.53 -3.79
CA ASP A 304 4.02 3.30 -3.73
C ASP A 304 3.32 2.14 -4.45
N LEU A 305 2.00 1.98 -4.28
CA LEU A 305 1.23 0.97 -5.00
C LEU A 305 1.24 1.19 -6.53
N MET A 306 1.10 2.44 -6.98
CA MET A 306 1.21 2.81 -8.41
C MET A 306 2.61 2.51 -8.98
N LYS A 307 3.65 2.66 -8.15
CA LYS A 307 5.03 2.29 -8.51
C LYS A 307 5.18 0.77 -8.61
N ILE A 308 4.75 0.02 -7.59
CA ILE A 308 4.86 -1.45 -7.50
C ILE A 308 4.14 -2.17 -8.64
N PHE A 309 2.93 -1.73 -9.00
CA PHE A 309 2.09 -2.43 -9.98
C PHE A 309 2.05 -1.75 -11.34
N CYS A 310 2.96 -0.81 -11.61
CA CYS A 310 2.99 -0.05 -12.86
C CYS A 310 1.64 0.51 -13.27
N MET A 311 0.95 1.17 -12.34
CA MET A 311 -0.35 1.77 -12.57
C MET A 311 -0.26 3.30 -12.57
N THR A 312 -1.24 3.93 -13.20
CA THR A 312 -1.43 5.37 -13.17
C THR A 312 -2.83 5.71 -12.66
N THR A 313 -2.92 6.69 -11.78
CA THR A 313 -4.22 7.24 -11.35
C THR A 313 -4.56 8.46 -12.20
N PHE A 314 -5.60 8.38 -13.03
CA PHE A 314 -6.10 9.47 -13.84
C PHE A 314 -7.22 10.23 -13.11
N PRO A 315 -7.05 11.52 -12.80
CA PRO A 315 -8.06 12.34 -12.18
C PRO A 315 -9.09 12.78 -13.22
N GLY A 316 -10.33 12.91 -12.76
CA GLY A 316 -11.43 13.47 -13.51
C GLY A 316 -12.55 13.85 -12.56
N ILE A 317 -13.81 13.70 -13.01
CA ILE A 317 -14.97 13.79 -12.11
C ILE A 317 -14.92 12.67 -11.07
N LYS A 318 -14.47 11.50 -11.52
CA LYS A 318 -14.05 10.37 -10.74
C LYS A 318 -12.60 10.05 -11.07
N TYR A 319 -11.93 9.35 -10.18
CA TYR A 319 -10.59 8.83 -10.38
C TYR A 319 -10.68 7.47 -11.03
N ARG A 320 -9.78 7.23 -11.96
CA ARG A 320 -9.60 5.94 -12.59
C ARG A 320 -8.18 5.45 -12.35
N MET A 321 -8.01 4.18 -12.03
CA MET A 321 -6.70 3.54 -11.93
C MET A 321 -6.55 2.57 -13.09
N GLU A 322 -5.48 2.70 -13.87
CA GLU A 322 -5.23 1.82 -15.01
C GLU A 322 -3.78 1.35 -15.01
N PHE A 323 -3.54 0.11 -15.47
CA PHE A 323 -2.19 -0.38 -15.68
C PHE A 323 -1.55 0.33 -16.87
N ASN A 324 -0.27 0.70 -16.73
CA ASN A 324 0.46 1.37 -17.79
C ASN A 324 0.63 0.48 -19.02
N ASN A 325 0.75 -0.84 -18.82
CA ASN A 325 0.73 -1.80 -19.92
C ASN A 325 -0.54 -1.64 -20.78
N ASP A 326 -1.71 -1.50 -20.15
CA ASP A 326 -2.98 -1.33 -20.87
C ASP A 326 -3.04 0.02 -21.57
N VAL A 327 -2.61 1.10 -20.89
CA VAL A 327 -2.55 2.45 -21.45
C VAL A 327 -1.64 2.48 -22.68
N MET A 328 -0.45 1.89 -22.57
CA MET A 328 0.55 1.84 -23.65
C MET A 328 0.16 0.88 -24.77
N ALA A 329 -0.64 -0.16 -24.51
CA ALA A 329 -1.13 -1.08 -25.54
C ALA A 329 -2.27 -0.49 -26.39
N ARG A 330 -2.89 0.62 -25.99
CA ARG A 330 -3.99 1.24 -26.74
C ARG A 330 -3.59 1.58 -28.17
N THR A 331 -4.49 1.29 -29.11
CA THR A 331 -4.33 1.61 -30.53
C THR A 331 -5.02 2.92 -30.93
N GLU A 332 -5.83 3.47 -30.03
CA GLU A 332 -6.51 4.74 -30.24
C GLU A 332 -5.49 5.86 -30.44
N ARG A 333 -5.68 6.65 -31.50
CA ARG A 333 -4.78 7.72 -31.89
C ARG A 333 -5.53 8.87 -32.54
N VAL A 334 -5.03 10.07 -32.35
CA VAL A 334 -5.47 11.29 -33.04
C VAL A 334 -4.41 11.73 -34.05
N ASN A 335 -4.81 12.19 -35.23
CA ASN A 335 -3.88 12.70 -36.24
C ASN A 335 -3.79 14.23 -36.11
N TRP A 336 -2.57 14.76 -35.92
CA TRP A 336 -2.29 16.19 -35.78
C TRP A 336 -1.41 16.76 -36.91
N ASP A 337 -1.24 16.04 -38.03
CA ASP A 337 -0.44 16.49 -39.17
C ASP A 337 -0.84 17.87 -39.69
N ASP A 338 -2.14 18.17 -39.69
CA ASP A 338 -2.73 19.43 -40.15
C ASP A 338 -2.87 20.50 -39.05
N LYS A 339 -2.45 20.18 -37.81
CA LYS A 339 -2.65 21.03 -36.63
C LYS A 339 -1.43 21.86 -36.24
N LEU A 340 -0.26 21.54 -36.79
CA LEU A 340 0.97 22.25 -36.48
C LEU A 340 0.86 23.75 -36.82
N ALA A 341 1.28 24.59 -35.88
CA ALA A 341 1.24 26.03 -36.02
C ALA A 341 2.59 26.65 -35.64
N GLY A 342 3.61 26.38 -36.45
CA GLY A 342 4.97 26.87 -36.26
C GLY A 342 5.99 25.81 -36.66
N ASP A 343 7.25 26.10 -36.40
CA ASP A 343 8.34 25.15 -36.60
C ASP A 343 8.54 24.29 -35.33
N PRO A 344 8.61 22.96 -35.45
CA PRO A 344 8.82 22.09 -34.31
C PRO A 344 10.29 22.08 -33.87
N GLU A 345 10.54 22.08 -32.57
CA GLU A 345 11.84 21.76 -31.98
C GLU A 345 11.94 20.23 -31.80
N ILE A 346 12.97 19.62 -32.40
CA ILE A 346 13.16 18.16 -32.38
C ILE A 346 14.45 17.84 -31.61
N SER A 347 14.37 16.93 -30.66
CA SER A 347 15.52 16.42 -29.90
C SER A 347 15.45 14.90 -29.74
N SER A 348 16.55 14.28 -29.32
CA SER A 348 16.62 12.85 -29.04
C SER A 348 16.86 12.58 -27.56
N GLU A 349 16.21 11.55 -27.02
CA GLU A 349 16.48 11.00 -25.70
C GLU A 349 17.05 9.59 -25.85
N ALA A 350 18.24 9.36 -25.29
CA ALA A 350 18.88 8.06 -25.30
C ALA A 350 18.14 7.06 -24.40
N ALA A 351 18.19 5.78 -24.77
CA ALA A 351 17.72 4.66 -23.97
C ALA A 351 18.30 4.71 -22.55
N LYS A 352 17.47 4.37 -21.57
CA LYS A 352 17.85 4.28 -20.15
C LYS A 352 17.63 2.87 -19.65
N LYS A 353 18.46 2.42 -18.71
CA LYS A 353 18.23 1.15 -18.00
C LYS A 353 17.00 1.30 -17.10
N TYR A 354 16.04 0.40 -17.21
CA TYR A 354 14.86 0.41 -16.34
C TYR A 354 15.12 -0.42 -15.07
N VAL A 355 15.01 0.20 -13.89
CA VAL A 355 15.20 -0.49 -12.60
C VAL A 355 14.00 -0.22 -11.70
N PHE A 356 13.36 -1.28 -11.23
CA PHE A 356 12.41 -1.22 -10.12
C PHE A 356 13.05 -1.86 -8.88
N LYS A 357 12.98 -1.20 -7.72
CA LYS A 357 13.50 -1.74 -6.46
C LYS A 357 12.72 -1.32 -5.23
N TYR A 358 12.84 -2.11 -4.16
CA TYR A 358 12.32 -1.75 -2.84
C TYR A 358 13.38 -1.02 -2.01
N SER A 359 12.97 0.05 -1.33
CA SER A 359 13.86 0.80 -0.45
C SER A 359 14.27 -0.01 0.76
N GLY A 360 15.57 -0.01 1.08
CA GLY A 360 16.12 -0.71 2.25
C GLY A 360 16.20 -2.23 2.07
N VAL A 361 16.16 -2.74 0.84
CA VAL A 361 16.45 -4.14 0.51
C VAL A 361 17.76 -4.17 -0.26
N SER A 362 18.76 -4.87 0.27
CA SER A 362 20.06 -5.07 -0.36
C SER A 362 20.22 -6.53 -0.74
N GLY A 363 20.69 -6.79 -1.96
CA GLY A 363 21.08 -8.13 -2.40
C GLY A 363 22.57 -8.39 -2.17
N ASN A 364 22.95 -9.66 -1.99
CA ASN A 364 24.34 -10.08 -1.96
C ASN A 364 24.51 -11.32 -2.85
N ASN A 365 25.09 -11.13 -4.04
CA ASN A 365 25.12 -12.14 -5.10
C ASN A 365 26.36 -13.06 -5.09
N LYS A 366 27.22 -13.00 -4.07
CA LYS A 366 28.62 -13.45 -4.19
C LYS A 366 28.99 -14.75 -3.46
N ASN A 367 28.04 -15.64 -3.17
CA ASN A 367 28.33 -16.90 -2.45
C ASN A 367 27.88 -18.16 -3.21
N ALA A 368 28.72 -19.20 -3.21
CA ALA A 368 28.35 -20.53 -3.71
C ALA A 368 27.30 -21.16 -2.77
N ALA A 369 26.15 -21.57 -3.32
CA ALA A 369 25.03 -22.12 -2.55
C ALA A 369 24.53 -23.44 -3.15
N ARG A 370 23.93 -24.29 -2.30
CA ARG A 370 23.23 -25.50 -2.72
C ARG A 370 21.86 -25.10 -3.27
N ASN A 371 21.64 -25.29 -4.57
CA ASN A 371 20.36 -24.97 -5.19
C ASN A 371 19.30 -26.03 -4.86
N LYS A 372 18.09 -25.56 -4.54
CA LYS A 372 16.92 -26.37 -4.26
C LYS A 372 15.69 -25.79 -4.94
N PRO A 373 14.79 -26.60 -5.50
CA PRO A 373 13.60 -26.13 -6.20
C PRO A 373 12.54 -25.50 -5.28
N SER A 374 12.61 -25.71 -3.95
CA SER A 374 11.64 -25.15 -3.00
C SER A 374 12.16 -25.09 -1.57
N ILE A 375 11.46 -24.31 -0.74
CA ILE A 375 11.73 -24.15 0.70
C ILE A 375 11.62 -25.48 1.46
N ILE A 376 10.65 -26.35 1.14
CA ILE A 376 10.52 -27.65 1.81
C ILE A 376 11.72 -28.55 1.54
N GLU A 377 12.37 -28.45 0.39
CA GLU A 377 13.57 -29.23 0.09
C GLU A 377 14.80 -28.70 0.82
N ILE A 378 14.92 -27.37 0.96
CA ILE A 378 15.91 -26.74 1.84
C ILE A 378 15.71 -27.23 3.29
N PHE A 379 14.46 -27.21 3.77
CA PHE A 379 14.10 -27.69 5.10
C PHE A 379 14.48 -29.17 5.28
N ASN A 380 14.05 -30.04 4.37
CA ASN A 380 14.28 -31.48 4.49
C ASN A 380 15.77 -31.85 4.45
N GLU A 381 16.57 -31.20 3.61
CA GLU A 381 18.02 -31.44 3.60
C GLU A 381 18.65 -30.95 4.89
N ALA A 382 18.41 -29.69 5.28
CA ALA A 382 19.02 -29.11 6.47
C ALA A 382 18.59 -29.80 7.77
N TYR A 383 17.34 -30.28 7.85
CA TYR A 383 16.84 -30.98 9.04
C TYR A 383 17.49 -32.36 9.23
N ASN A 384 17.72 -33.07 8.12
CA ASN A 384 18.28 -34.42 8.10
C ASN A 384 19.81 -34.45 7.95
N ASP A 385 20.47 -33.31 7.74
CA ASP A 385 21.92 -33.23 7.67
C ASP A 385 22.52 -33.62 9.03
N THR A 386 23.25 -34.72 9.05
CA THR A 386 23.95 -35.25 10.24
C THR A 386 25.46 -35.06 10.17
N GLU A 387 25.96 -34.52 9.05
CA GLU A 387 27.39 -34.44 8.75
C GLU A 387 27.94 -33.00 8.81
N SER A 388 27.08 -31.97 8.75
CA SER A 388 27.49 -30.56 8.85
C SER A 388 27.16 -29.94 10.21
N ASP A 389 28.16 -29.82 11.09
CA ASP A 389 28.10 -28.96 12.29
C ASP A 389 28.29 -27.45 11.95
N GLY A 390 28.01 -27.05 10.71
CA GLY A 390 28.33 -25.72 10.17
C GLY A 390 27.18 -25.05 9.45
N GLU A 391 27.33 -23.74 9.25
CA GLU A 391 26.47 -22.91 8.41
C GLU A 391 26.46 -23.41 6.95
N VAL A 392 25.27 -23.78 6.44
CA VAL A 392 25.10 -24.20 5.05
C VAL A 392 24.25 -23.19 4.30
N LEU A 393 24.76 -22.73 3.16
CA LEU A 393 24.06 -21.79 2.30
C LEU A 393 23.24 -22.52 1.25
N TYR A 394 21.93 -22.26 1.25
CA TYR A 394 20.98 -22.76 0.28
C TYR A 394 20.44 -21.64 -0.59
N LYS A 395 20.08 -21.97 -1.84
CA LYS A 395 19.35 -21.09 -2.75
C LYS A 395 18.05 -21.76 -3.16
N ASP A 396 16.94 -21.07 -2.97
CA ASP A 396 15.66 -21.48 -3.53
C ASP A 396 15.57 -21.03 -4.98
N GLU A 397 15.51 -21.97 -5.92
CA GLU A 397 15.43 -21.69 -7.36
C GLU A 397 14.12 -21.02 -7.74
N SER A 398 13.04 -21.25 -6.97
CA SER A 398 11.73 -20.67 -7.28
C SER A 398 11.67 -19.18 -6.99
N THR A 399 12.34 -18.73 -5.93
CA THR A 399 12.33 -17.32 -5.47
C THR A 399 13.64 -16.57 -5.74
N SER A 400 14.72 -17.30 -6.03
CA SER A 400 16.11 -16.82 -5.98
C SER A 400 16.60 -16.33 -4.61
N GLY A 401 15.83 -16.57 -3.54
CA GLY A 401 16.22 -16.25 -2.17
C GLY A 401 17.37 -17.15 -1.70
N MET A 402 18.29 -16.59 -0.91
CA MET A 402 19.40 -17.34 -0.33
C MET A 402 19.34 -17.34 1.18
N TYR A 403 19.50 -18.53 1.76
CA TYR A 403 19.28 -18.81 3.17
C TYR A 403 20.53 -19.46 3.76
N ASN A 404 21.11 -18.83 4.78
CA ASN A 404 22.11 -19.46 5.63
C ASN A 404 21.38 -20.24 6.71
N VAL A 405 21.56 -21.56 6.74
CA VAL A 405 20.85 -22.45 7.64
C VAL A 405 21.85 -23.09 8.59
N THR A 406 21.63 -22.86 9.88
CA THR A 406 22.40 -23.49 10.97
C THR A 406 21.50 -24.49 11.69
N ARG A 407 21.93 -25.75 11.70
CA ARG A 407 21.27 -26.82 12.45
C ARG A 407 21.81 -26.87 13.87
N THR A 408 20.91 -26.87 14.84
CA THR A 408 21.25 -26.99 16.27
C THR A 408 20.42 -28.09 16.92
N LEU A 409 20.97 -28.75 17.94
CA LEU A 409 20.24 -29.71 18.77
C LEU A 409 19.84 -29.01 20.08
N GLU A 410 18.54 -28.92 20.34
CA GLU A 410 17.99 -28.30 21.55
C GLU A 410 17.41 -29.34 22.51
N GLY A 411 17.63 -29.10 23.81
CA GLY A 411 17.02 -29.86 24.91
C GLY A 411 17.68 -31.22 25.20
N LEU A 412 17.19 -31.89 26.24
CA LEU A 412 17.68 -33.22 26.67
C LEU A 412 17.38 -34.30 25.61
N ASP A 413 16.32 -34.11 24.83
CA ASP A 413 15.89 -35.04 23.78
C ASP A 413 16.63 -34.83 22.43
N SER A 414 17.59 -33.89 22.38
CA SER A 414 18.37 -33.56 21.16
C SER A 414 17.47 -33.27 19.95
N THR A 415 16.44 -32.45 20.16
CA THR A 415 15.49 -32.09 19.10
C THR A 415 16.15 -31.16 18.09
N VAL A 416 15.89 -31.36 16.80
CA VAL A 416 16.49 -30.54 15.74
C VAL A 416 15.77 -29.19 15.68
N ALA A 417 16.54 -28.11 15.78
CA ALA A 417 16.09 -26.75 15.52
C ALA A 417 16.92 -26.15 14.38
N LEU A 418 16.27 -25.43 13.47
CA LEU A 418 16.93 -24.71 12.39
C LEU A 418 16.89 -23.21 12.68
N ASN A 419 18.08 -22.59 12.66
CA ASN A 419 18.23 -21.14 12.66
C ASN A 419 18.51 -20.71 11.22
N VAL A 420 17.62 -19.89 10.66
CA VAL A 420 17.72 -19.47 9.25
C VAL A 420 17.86 -17.96 9.14
N GLU A 421 18.93 -17.54 8.50
CA GLU A 421 19.20 -16.15 8.13
C GLU A 421 19.03 -15.97 6.61
N VAL A 422 18.38 -14.89 6.21
CA VAL A 422 18.22 -14.55 4.79
C VAL A 422 19.45 -13.73 4.37
N VAL A 423 20.32 -14.34 3.57
CA VAL A 423 21.57 -13.73 3.08
C VAL A 423 21.33 -12.89 1.84
N ASN A 424 20.46 -13.39 0.94
CA ASN A 424 20.00 -12.66 -0.22
C ASN A 424 18.48 -12.61 -0.20
N ASP A 425 17.93 -11.42 0.04
CA ASP A 425 16.49 -11.23 0.02
C ASP A 425 16.00 -11.34 -1.44
N PRO A 426 15.05 -12.23 -1.74
CA PRO A 426 14.50 -12.36 -3.10
C PRO A 426 13.75 -11.10 -3.58
N LEU A 427 13.49 -10.14 -2.68
CA LEU A 427 12.95 -8.82 -3.00
C LEU A 427 14.02 -7.83 -3.50
N SER A 428 15.30 -8.20 -3.47
CA SER A 428 16.39 -7.38 -4.00
C SER A 428 16.40 -7.40 -5.53
N THR A 429 16.75 -6.28 -6.13
CA THR A 429 16.95 -6.17 -7.59
C THR A 429 18.42 -6.42 -7.89
N ILE A 430 18.70 -7.19 -8.94
CA ILE A 430 20.07 -7.46 -9.36
C ILE A 430 20.62 -6.20 -10.06
N GLU A 431 21.54 -5.50 -9.41
CA GLU A 431 22.24 -4.36 -10.01
C GLU A 431 23.53 -4.85 -10.69
N ASP A 432 23.66 -4.66 -12.01
CA ASP A 432 24.93 -4.86 -12.72
C ASP A 432 25.88 -3.71 -12.41
N GLU A 433 27.01 -4.01 -11.76
CA GLU A 433 28.01 -3.02 -11.29
C GLU A 433 28.75 -2.27 -12.44
N ASN A 434 28.45 -2.52 -13.72
CA ASN A 434 29.35 -2.23 -14.86
C ASN A 434 28.84 -1.30 -15.96
N GLU A 435 27.77 -0.51 -15.76
CA GLU A 435 27.26 0.35 -16.84
C GLU A 435 27.24 1.84 -16.49
N GLU A 436 27.91 2.65 -17.34
CA GLU A 436 27.78 4.12 -17.42
C GLU A 436 26.40 4.56 -17.97
N THR A 437 25.47 3.63 -18.19
CA THR A 437 24.15 3.89 -18.77
C THR A 437 23.27 4.67 -17.79
N GLN A 438 22.64 5.75 -18.26
CA GLN A 438 21.64 6.48 -17.46
C GLN A 438 20.52 5.52 -17.03
N THR A 439 20.19 5.53 -15.74
CA THR A 439 19.17 4.64 -15.16
C THR A 439 17.87 5.40 -14.91
N PHE A 440 16.75 4.81 -15.30
CA PHE A 440 15.41 5.21 -14.89
C PHE A 440 14.99 4.34 -13.71
N GLU A 441 15.20 4.85 -12.51
CA GLU A 441 14.94 4.13 -11.27
C GLU A 441 13.54 4.45 -10.71
N ILE A 442 12.82 3.39 -10.35
CA ILE A 442 11.59 3.47 -9.55
C ILE A 442 11.81 2.73 -8.23
N SER A 443 11.79 3.48 -7.14
CA SER A 443 11.91 2.95 -5.79
C SER A 443 10.58 3.04 -5.03
N SER A 444 10.23 2.01 -4.27
CA SER A 444 9.07 2.03 -3.37
C SER A 444 9.47 1.82 -1.91
N ALA A 445 8.89 2.64 -1.00
CA ALA A 445 9.15 2.55 0.44
C ALA A 445 8.26 1.51 1.14
N VAL A 446 7.04 1.31 0.64
CA VAL A 446 6.21 0.15 0.96
C VAL A 446 6.79 -1.07 0.25
N ARG A 447 6.95 -2.16 1.00
CA ARG A 447 7.54 -3.39 0.46
C ARG A 447 6.93 -4.65 1.08
N PRO A 448 7.12 -5.81 0.45
CA PRO A 448 6.81 -7.07 1.08
C PRO A 448 7.70 -7.34 2.28
N ALA A 449 7.17 -8.14 3.21
CA ALA A 449 7.95 -8.71 4.28
C ALA A 449 8.79 -9.89 3.74
N THR A 450 10.02 -10.01 4.22
CA THR A 450 10.92 -11.09 3.84
C THR A 450 10.40 -12.40 4.42
N MET A 451 10.30 -13.46 3.62
CA MET A 451 9.82 -14.78 4.10
C MET A 451 10.97 -15.59 4.69
N ASN A 452 10.70 -16.35 5.77
CA ASN A 452 11.73 -17.16 6.43
C ASN A 452 11.17 -18.47 7.02
N ILE A 453 12.03 -19.48 7.16
CA ILE A 453 11.77 -20.70 7.93
C ILE A 453 11.96 -20.36 9.40
N THR A 454 10.95 -20.62 10.22
CA THR A 454 11.00 -20.25 11.63
C THR A 454 10.38 -21.31 12.53
N GLY A 455 10.78 -21.30 13.79
CA GLY A 455 10.29 -22.23 14.80
C GLY A 455 8.92 -21.87 15.37
N TYR A 456 8.02 -22.84 15.53
CA TYR A 456 6.78 -22.75 16.31
C TYR A 456 6.67 -23.93 17.29
N ARG A 457 5.71 -23.85 18.20
CA ARG A 457 5.46 -24.85 19.26
C ARG A 457 4.01 -25.28 19.29
N GLU A 458 3.78 -26.60 19.34
CA GLU A 458 2.44 -27.19 19.34
C GLU A 458 1.83 -27.29 20.75
N TYR A 459 2.65 -27.56 21.77
CA TYR A 459 2.20 -27.88 23.12
C TYR A 459 2.78 -26.95 24.18
N ASP A 460 2.08 -26.92 25.30
CA ASP A 460 2.27 -25.94 26.37
C ASP A 460 3.40 -26.26 27.37
N VAL A 461 4.04 -27.43 27.25
CA VAL A 461 4.96 -27.94 28.29
C VAL A 461 6.41 -27.61 27.95
N LEU A 462 7.09 -26.97 28.90
CA LEU A 462 8.42 -26.36 28.79
C LEU A 462 9.60 -27.34 28.68
N THR A 463 9.39 -28.65 28.76
CA THR A 463 10.50 -29.59 29.04
C THR A 463 10.84 -30.59 27.93
N THR A 464 9.98 -30.84 26.93
CA THR A 464 10.22 -31.93 25.95
C THR A 464 9.65 -31.71 24.54
N ASN A 465 9.10 -30.53 24.21
CA ASN A 465 8.47 -30.37 22.90
C ASN A 465 9.45 -29.93 21.82
N PRO A 466 9.59 -30.70 20.73
CA PRO A 466 10.44 -30.30 19.62
C PRO A 466 9.92 -28.99 19.02
N GLN A 467 10.84 -28.08 18.77
CA GLN A 467 10.56 -26.91 17.93
C GLN A 467 10.16 -27.41 16.54
N LYS A 468 8.96 -27.02 16.11
CA LYS A 468 8.44 -27.30 14.79
C LYS A 468 8.70 -26.18 13.83
N HIS A 469 8.55 -26.38 12.53
CA HIS A 469 8.92 -25.39 11.52
C HIS A 469 7.78 -25.05 10.55
N TRP A 470 7.69 -23.76 10.24
CA TRP A 470 6.77 -23.20 9.24
C TRP A 470 7.46 -22.09 8.45
N PHE A 471 6.83 -21.62 7.38
CA PHE A 471 7.34 -20.55 6.53
C PHE A 471 6.45 -19.30 6.65
N VAL A 472 6.96 -18.26 7.31
CA VAL A 472 6.18 -17.08 7.68
C VAL A 472 6.96 -15.80 7.37
N PRO A 473 6.28 -14.65 7.24
CA PRO A 473 6.96 -13.38 7.04
C PRO A 473 7.75 -12.99 8.28
N LYS A 474 8.90 -12.36 8.06
CA LYS A 474 9.77 -11.78 9.08
C LYS A 474 9.84 -10.27 8.85
N ILE A 475 9.55 -9.51 9.90
CA ILE A 475 9.51 -8.04 9.83
C ILE A 475 10.34 -7.40 10.93
N ASN A 476 10.94 -6.25 10.63
CA ASN A 476 11.39 -5.33 11.66
C ASN A 476 10.21 -4.61 12.30
N VAL A 477 10.19 -4.54 13.63
CA VAL A 477 9.18 -3.74 14.36
C VAL A 477 9.37 -2.27 14.02
N LYS A 478 8.47 -1.78 13.19
CA LYS A 478 8.45 -0.41 12.69
C LYS A 478 7.80 0.54 13.70
N GLY A 479 8.30 1.78 13.76
CA GLY A 479 7.66 2.88 14.45
C GLY A 479 6.36 3.30 13.78
N ILE A 480 5.52 4.05 14.50
CA ILE A 480 4.19 4.46 14.01
C ILE A 480 4.23 5.26 12.69
N ASN A 481 5.34 5.93 12.39
CA ASN A 481 5.49 6.77 11.19
C ASN A 481 6.15 6.04 10.01
N ASP A 482 6.64 4.82 10.20
CA ASP A 482 7.36 4.10 9.15
C ASP A 482 6.40 3.51 8.11
N SER A 483 6.91 3.20 6.92
CA SER A 483 6.12 2.61 5.85
C SER A 483 5.56 1.24 6.25
N PRO A 484 4.31 0.89 5.91
CA PRO A 484 3.77 -0.44 6.18
C PRO A 484 4.40 -1.53 5.28
N TYR A 485 4.15 -2.80 5.61
CA TYR A 485 4.44 -3.93 4.73
C TYR A 485 3.17 -4.39 4.00
N ILE A 486 3.32 -4.94 2.80
CA ILE A 486 2.24 -5.56 2.02
C ILE A 486 2.50 -7.04 1.80
N MET A 487 1.48 -7.88 1.78
CA MET A 487 1.62 -9.30 1.45
C MET A 487 0.37 -9.80 0.73
N PHE A 488 0.40 -10.97 0.11
CA PHE A 488 -0.80 -11.67 -0.32
C PHE A 488 -1.32 -12.62 0.75
N TRP A 489 -2.64 -12.76 0.82
CA TRP A 489 -3.28 -13.87 1.52
C TRP A 489 -3.10 -15.17 0.73
N GLY A 490 -2.35 -16.11 1.29
CA GLY A 490 -2.05 -17.42 0.70
C GLY A 490 -3.05 -18.52 1.06
N GLY A 491 -4.07 -18.22 1.88
CA GLY A 491 -4.97 -19.23 2.42
C GLY A 491 -4.33 -20.05 3.55
N MET A 492 -5.02 -21.12 3.95
CA MET A 492 -4.48 -22.09 4.90
C MET A 492 -3.44 -22.99 4.21
N GLN A 493 -2.22 -23.05 4.75
CA GLN A 493 -1.12 -23.87 4.22
C GLN A 493 -0.60 -24.83 5.28
N GLU A 494 -0.08 -25.99 4.85
CA GLU A 494 0.53 -26.98 5.75
C GLU A 494 1.83 -26.45 6.35
N THR A 495 2.22 -26.96 7.52
CA THR A 495 3.54 -26.73 8.13
C THR A 495 4.62 -27.58 7.45
N LEU A 496 5.91 -27.29 7.68
CA LEU A 496 7.01 -27.95 6.97
C LEU A 496 7.21 -29.42 7.39
N GLU A 497 6.78 -29.82 8.59
CA GLU A 497 7.05 -31.16 9.12
C GLU A 497 5.85 -32.11 9.08
N LYS A 498 4.63 -31.59 9.28
CA LYS A 498 3.46 -32.44 9.54
C LYS A 498 2.29 -32.13 8.63
N LYS A 499 2.03 -33.08 7.73
CA LYS A 499 0.82 -33.13 6.90
C LYS A 499 -0.44 -33.04 7.76
N GLY A 500 -1.37 -32.17 7.36
CA GLY A 500 -2.63 -31.90 8.08
C GLY A 500 -2.54 -30.88 9.22
N GLN A 501 -1.36 -30.36 9.59
CA GLN A 501 -1.26 -29.18 10.45
C GLN A 501 -1.16 -27.94 9.57
N THR A 502 -2.20 -27.10 9.61
CA THR A 502 -2.30 -25.92 8.74
C THR A 502 -2.28 -24.61 9.52
N TYR A 503 -1.83 -23.55 8.87
CA TYR A 503 -1.86 -22.19 9.41
C TYR A 503 -2.25 -21.17 8.33
N PRO A 504 -2.82 -20.02 8.73
CA PRO A 504 -3.08 -18.91 7.82
C PRO A 504 -1.76 -18.38 7.26
N CYS A 505 -1.54 -18.50 5.95
CA CYS A 505 -0.25 -18.17 5.34
C CYS A 505 -0.30 -16.82 4.60
N LEU A 506 0.75 -16.03 4.79
CA LEU A 506 1.02 -14.84 3.97
C LEU A 506 2.13 -15.15 2.97
N MET A 507 2.06 -14.56 1.77
CA MET A 507 2.99 -14.84 0.68
C MET A 507 3.47 -13.55 0.02
N ALA A 508 4.77 -13.49 -0.31
CA ALA A 508 5.34 -12.47 -1.20
C ALA A 508 5.59 -13.01 -2.62
N HIS A 509 5.48 -14.32 -2.79
CA HIS A 509 5.75 -15.03 -4.04
C HIS A 509 4.50 -15.70 -4.59
N HIS A 510 4.54 -16.09 -5.86
CA HIS A 510 3.41 -16.72 -6.56
C HIS A 510 3.30 -18.23 -6.27
N THR A 511 4.37 -18.85 -5.75
CA THR A 511 4.40 -20.22 -5.24
C THR A 511 4.47 -20.26 -3.72
N ASP A 512 3.89 -21.31 -3.12
CA ASP A 512 4.04 -21.58 -1.69
C ASP A 512 5.40 -22.24 -1.37
N HIS A 513 5.61 -22.55 -0.08
CA HIS A 513 6.86 -23.17 0.38
C HIS A 513 7.06 -24.62 -0.08
N PHE A 514 6.07 -25.22 -0.76
CA PHE A 514 6.18 -26.51 -1.43
C PHE A 514 6.46 -26.37 -2.93
N GLY A 515 6.62 -25.14 -3.44
CA GLY A 515 6.80 -24.86 -4.87
C GLY A 515 5.50 -24.94 -5.68
N VAL A 516 4.34 -25.04 -5.03
CA VAL A 516 3.04 -25.10 -5.72
C VAL A 516 2.58 -23.69 -6.05
N LYS A 517 2.26 -23.43 -7.32
CA LYS A 517 1.70 -22.15 -7.76
C LYS A 517 0.34 -21.89 -7.12
N ARG A 518 0.21 -20.77 -6.40
CA ARG A 518 -1.02 -20.34 -5.71
C ARG A 518 -1.60 -19.04 -6.26
N LEU A 519 -0.74 -18.21 -6.85
CA LEU A 519 -1.08 -16.94 -7.46
C LEU A 519 -0.46 -16.88 -8.85
N ASP A 520 -0.92 -15.96 -9.68
CA ASP A 520 -0.28 -15.58 -10.94
C ASP A 520 0.67 -14.38 -10.78
N THR A 521 0.74 -13.80 -9.58
CA THR A 521 1.52 -12.60 -9.26
C THR A 521 2.49 -12.88 -8.12
N SER A 522 3.74 -12.48 -8.30
CA SER A 522 4.73 -12.34 -7.24
C SER A 522 5.01 -10.86 -7.00
N LEU A 523 5.27 -10.50 -5.73
CA LEU A 523 5.77 -9.20 -5.35
C LEU A 523 7.29 -9.08 -5.52
N HIS A 524 7.96 -10.08 -6.08
CA HIS A 524 9.39 -10.00 -6.37
C HIS A 524 9.59 -9.11 -7.60
N PRO A 525 10.63 -8.25 -7.62
CA PRO A 525 10.89 -7.38 -8.77
C PRO A 525 11.03 -8.17 -10.09
N GLU A 526 11.80 -9.25 -10.06
CA GLU A 526 12.18 -10.06 -11.22
C GLU A 526 11.71 -11.52 -11.08
N GLY A 527 11.93 -12.32 -12.13
CA GLY A 527 11.55 -13.73 -12.17
C GLY A 527 10.14 -13.97 -12.69
N THR A 528 9.80 -15.26 -12.87
CA THR A 528 8.51 -15.71 -13.41
C THR A 528 7.36 -15.17 -12.56
N GLY A 529 6.39 -14.50 -13.19
CA GLY A 529 5.25 -13.89 -12.50
C GLY A 529 5.62 -12.70 -11.60
N GLY A 530 6.89 -12.26 -11.63
CA GLY A 530 7.37 -11.07 -10.91
C GLY A 530 6.79 -9.77 -11.46
N LEU A 531 7.00 -8.69 -10.73
CA LEU A 531 6.41 -7.39 -11.03
C LEU A 531 6.85 -6.89 -12.41
N ILE A 532 8.13 -7.01 -12.76
CA ILE A 532 8.64 -6.50 -14.03
C ILE A 532 8.00 -7.23 -15.22
N GLU A 533 7.96 -8.56 -15.18
CA GLU A 533 7.35 -9.37 -16.23
C GLU A 533 5.85 -9.07 -16.37
N LYS A 534 5.13 -9.03 -15.25
CA LYS A 534 3.66 -8.93 -15.25
C LYS A 534 3.15 -7.52 -15.53
N PHE A 535 3.71 -6.51 -14.89
CA PHE A 535 3.15 -5.15 -14.89
C PHE A 535 4.03 -4.11 -15.58
N HIS A 536 5.36 -4.27 -15.59
CA HIS A 536 6.24 -3.24 -16.11
C HIS A 536 6.73 -3.48 -17.54
N GLY A 537 6.42 -4.62 -18.16
CA GLY A 537 6.97 -5.00 -19.47
C GLY A 537 6.94 -3.92 -20.56
N GLN A 538 5.80 -3.28 -20.81
CA GLN A 538 5.69 -2.23 -21.84
C GLN A 538 6.43 -0.95 -21.42
N MET A 539 6.35 -0.58 -20.15
CA MET A 539 7.06 0.59 -19.62
C MET A 539 8.58 0.39 -19.72
N LYS A 540 9.09 -0.78 -19.36
CA LYS A 540 10.50 -1.16 -19.49
C LYS A 540 10.94 -1.09 -20.95
N ALA A 541 10.22 -1.76 -21.85
CA ALA A 541 10.52 -1.76 -23.28
C ALA A 541 10.49 -0.35 -23.89
N TRP A 542 9.59 0.50 -23.41
CA TRP A 542 9.58 1.91 -23.78
C TRP A 542 10.85 2.59 -23.26
N VAL A 543 11.11 2.61 -21.95
CA VAL A 543 12.27 3.31 -21.35
C VAL A 543 13.63 2.91 -21.96
N GLU A 544 13.78 1.63 -22.32
CA GLU A 544 15.03 1.06 -22.88
C GLU A 544 15.23 1.31 -24.38
N LYS A 545 14.38 2.13 -25.00
CA LYS A 545 14.47 2.52 -26.42
C LYS A 545 14.83 4.00 -26.57
N ASP A 546 15.68 4.32 -27.53
CA ASP A 546 15.91 5.71 -27.97
C ASP A 546 14.61 6.35 -28.48
N LYS A 547 14.40 7.63 -28.15
CA LYS A 547 13.17 8.35 -28.45
C LYS A 547 13.45 9.67 -29.13
N ILE A 548 12.53 10.08 -29.98
CA ILE A 548 12.43 11.47 -30.43
C ILE A 548 11.47 12.24 -29.54
N ARG A 549 11.87 13.45 -29.14
CA ARG A 549 11.01 14.45 -28.51
C ARG A 549 10.72 15.57 -29.49
N VAL A 550 9.47 16.04 -29.50
CA VAL A 550 9.03 17.15 -30.33
C VAL A 550 8.32 18.17 -29.46
N LYS A 551 8.75 19.43 -29.54
CA LYS A 551 8.06 20.56 -28.91
C LYS A 551 7.53 21.49 -29.97
N ALA A 552 6.23 21.75 -30.00
CA ALA A 552 5.64 22.62 -30.99
C ALA A 552 4.29 23.21 -30.57
N PRO A 553 3.90 24.37 -31.14
CA PRO A 553 2.54 24.89 -30.99
C PRO A 553 1.57 24.18 -31.94
N PHE A 554 0.41 23.79 -31.44
CA PHE A 554 -0.68 23.19 -32.21
C PHE A 554 -1.97 24.01 -32.13
N ARG A 555 -2.71 24.07 -33.24
CA ARG A 555 -4.05 24.65 -33.34
C ARG A 555 -5.10 23.60 -33.00
N LEU A 556 -5.36 23.43 -31.71
CA LEU A 556 -6.44 22.58 -31.23
C LEU A 556 -7.70 23.42 -30.95
N SER A 557 -8.83 22.98 -31.48
CA SER A 557 -10.13 23.54 -31.15
C SER A 557 -10.54 23.17 -29.73
N LEU A 558 -11.48 23.93 -29.18
CA LEU A 558 -12.03 23.67 -27.85
C LEU A 558 -12.63 22.26 -27.72
N LEU A 559 -13.33 21.81 -28.76
CA LEU A 559 -13.94 20.48 -28.77
C LEU A 559 -12.88 19.38 -28.77
N GLU A 560 -11.80 19.56 -29.53
CA GLU A 560 -10.68 18.62 -29.54
C GLU A 560 -10.05 18.52 -28.15
N ILE A 561 -9.84 19.63 -27.44
CA ILE A 561 -9.27 19.63 -26.08
C ILE A 561 -10.19 18.95 -25.06
N ILE A 562 -11.50 19.13 -25.18
CA ILE A 562 -12.48 18.44 -24.30
C ILE A 562 -12.43 16.92 -24.49
N LEU A 563 -12.29 16.48 -25.75
CA LEU A 563 -12.28 15.07 -26.10
C LEU A 563 -10.92 14.43 -25.88
N LEU A 564 -9.85 15.23 -25.96
CA LEU A 564 -8.48 14.77 -25.76
C LEU A 564 -8.32 14.22 -24.34
N LYS A 565 -7.71 13.03 -24.26
CA LYS A 565 -7.18 12.50 -23.01
C LYS A 565 -5.67 12.51 -23.10
N ILE A 566 -5.00 12.92 -22.02
CA ILE A 566 -3.54 13.06 -21.99
C ILE A 566 -2.81 11.74 -22.30
N TRP A 567 -3.46 10.61 -22.06
CA TRP A 567 -2.93 9.27 -22.36
C TRP A 567 -3.15 8.81 -23.81
N MET A 568 -3.84 9.58 -24.65
CA MET A 568 -4.01 9.24 -26.06
C MET A 568 -2.70 9.40 -26.82
N LYS A 569 -2.55 8.59 -27.87
CA LYS A 569 -1.41 8.67 -28.80
C LYS A 569 -1.70 9.68 -29.90
N VAL A 570 -0.68 10.43 -30.30
CA VAL A 570 -0.73 11.42 -31.37
C VAL A 570 0.06 10.89 -32.56
N TYR A 571 -0.57 10.81 -33.73
CA TYR A 571 0.13 10.60 -34.99
C TYR A 571 0.53 11.96 -35.56
N PHE A 572 1.82 12.11 -35.82
CA PHE A 572 2.41 13.33 -36.35
C PHE A 572 3.61 13.01 -37.24
N GLN A 573 3.61 13.51 -38.46
CA GLN A 573 4.68 13.41 -39.47
C GLN A 573 5.20 11.97 -39.67
N GLY A 574 4.29 11.00 -39.76
CA GLY A 574 4.66 9.60 -40.00
C GLY A 574 4.99 8.79 -38.75
N ARG A 575 4.98 9.39 -37.56
CA ARG A 575 5.35 8.76 -36.29
C ARG A 575 4.24 8.87 -35.25
N LEU A 576 4.35 8.05 -34.20
CA LEU A 576 3.42 8.00 -33.09
C LEU A 576 4.10 8.53 -31.82
N PHE A 577 3.41 9.38 -31.09
CA PHE A 577 3.91 10.03 -29.89
C PHE A 577 2.92 9.93 -28.73
N TYR A 578 3.44 9.82 -27.51
CA TYR A 578 2.71 10.17 -26.30
C TYR A 578 2.77 11.68 -26.10
N ILE A 579 1.70 12.24 -25.53
CA ILE A 579 1.71 13.61 -25.02
C ILE A 579 2.42 13.58 -23.68
N GLU A 580 3.53 14.33 -23.52
CA GLU A 580 4.17 14.54 -22.22
C GLU A 580 3.49 15.67 -21.47
N LYS A 581 3.21 16.77 -22.17
CA LYS A 581 2.68 18.00 -21.58
C LYS A 581 1.85 18.79 -22.57
N LEU A 582 0.77 19.40 -22.08
CA LEU A 582 -0.04 20.42 -22.74
C LEU A 582 0.03 21.72 -21.94
N ASP A 583 0.34 22.84 -22.59
CA ASP A 583 0.26 24.19 -22.03
C ASP A 583 -0.59 25.07 -22.94
N TYR A 584 -1.69 25.61 -22.40
CA TYR A 584 -2.55 26.52 -23.14
C TYR A 584 -3.25 27.49 -22.20
N SER A 585 -3.81 28.55 -22.79
CA SER A 585 -4.53 29.57 -22.06
C SER A 585 -5.93 29.77 -22.61
N LEU A 586 -6.90 29.76 -21.71
CA LEU A 586 -8.26 30.20 -22.01
C LEU A 586 -8.39 31.69 -21.73
N THR A 587 -8.92 32.42 -22.70
CA THR A 587 -9.34 33.81 -22.53
C THR A 587 -10.87 33.88 -22.51
N PHE A 588 -11.40 35.08 -22.29
CA PHE A 588 -12.85 35.29 -22.32
C PHE A 588 -13.50 34.88 -23.67
N TYR A 589 -12.77 35.05 -24.77
CA TYR A 589 -13.28 34.88 -26.13
C TYR A 589 -12.82 33.60 -26.83
N GLY A 590 -11.75 32.95 -26.37
CA GLY A 590 -11.23 31.78 -27.05
C GLY A 590 -10.03 31.15 -26.35
N ILE A 591 -9.26 30.41 -27.13
CA ILE A 591 -8.11 29.65 -26.66
C ILE A 591 -6.85 30.06 -27.43
N SER A 592 -5.71 30.06 -26.73
CA SER A 592 -4.41 30.22 -27.38
C SER A 592 -4.03 29.03 -28.26
N LEU A 593 -2.92 29.14 -28.97
CA LEU A 593 -2.22 27.93 -29.42
C LEU A 593 -1.88 27.06 -28.20
N VAL A 594 -1.87 25.75 -28.41
CA VAL A 594 -1.51 24.77 -27.38
C VAL A 594 -0.05 24.41 -27.61
N ASP A 595 0.81 24.77 -26.67
CA ASP A 595 2.20 24.34 -26.67
C ASP A 595 2.25 22.91 -26.16
N VAL A 596 2.77 21.99 -26.97
CA VAL A 596 2.77 20.56 -26.68
C VAL A 596 4.19 20.01 -26.66
N ASP A 597 4.50 19.25 -25.62
CA ASP A 597 5.67 18.37 -25.57
C ASP A 597 5.21 16.93 -25.92
N LEU A 598 5.80 16.35 -26.96
CA LEU A 598 5.54 15.01 -27.45
C LEU A 598 6.79 14.14 -27.29
N ILE A 599 6.61 12.87 -26.96
CA ILE A 599 7.69 11.86 -26.91
C ILE A 599 7.31 10.59 -27.65
N GLU A 600 8.24 10.04 -28.42
CA GLU A 600 7.98 8.88 -29.26
C GLU A 600 7.49 7.66 -28.47
N CYS A 601 6.51 6.97 -29.05
CA CYS A 601 5.92 5.76 -28.48
C CYS A 601 6.84 4.53 -28.48
#